data_AF-A0A962YTW4-F1
#
_entry.id   AF-A0A962YTW4-F1
#
_cell.length_a   1.000
_cell.length_b   1.000
_cell.length_c   1.000
_cell.angle_alpha   90.00
_cell.angle_beta   90.00
_cell.angle_gamma   90.00
#
_symmetry.space_group_name_H-M   'P 1'
#
loop_
_entity.id
_entity.type
_entity.pdbx_description
1 polymer ?
#
loop_
_entity_poly.entity_id
_entity_poly.type
_entity_poly.pdbx_seq_one_letter_code
_entity_poly.pdbx_strand_id
1 'polypeptide(L)'
;MIAAIVVLSALAGISGLLLGFAAVRFKVEGDPIVDKIDAILPQTQCGQCGYAGCRPYAEAIAAGEADINQCPPGGEPGIVALAELLGCDPKPLNPDNGIEKPKMVAVIDEQNCIGCTLCIQACPVDAILGAAKHMHTVIDRECTGCELCLAPCPVDCIYMVPVAQTIGNWKWAYPNPTPEIPRPTDRAAA
;
A
#
# COMPACT_ATOMS: atom_id res chain seq x y z
N MET A 1 8.45 -56.75 23.06
CA MET A 1 7.71 -55.50 23.39
C MET A 1 8.62 -54.28 23.46
N ILE A 2 9.61 -54.23 24.37
CA ILE A 2 10.48 -53.04 24.55
C ILE A 2 11.25 -52.66 23.28
N ALA A 3 11.84 -53.63 22.58
CA ALA A 3 12.56 -53.38 21.33
C ALA A 3 11.68 -52.73 20.24
N ALA A 4 10.42 -53.14 20.12
CA ALA A 4 9.49 -52.55 19.15
C ALA A 4 9.16 -51.08 19.49
N ILE A 5 8.98 -50.77 20.77
CA ILE A 5 8.72 -49.41 21.25
C ILE A 5 9.93 -48.51 20.93
N VAL A 6 11.15 -48.96 21.25
CA VAL A 6 12.38 -48.19 21.02
C VAL A 6 12.58 -47.90 19.53
N VAL A 7 12.39 -48.90 18.67
CA VAL A 7 12.56 -48.73 17.22
C VAL A 7 11.54 -47.74 16.65
N LEU A 8 10.26 -47.86 17.02
CA LEU A 8 9.21 -46.95 16.54
C LEU A 8 9.43 -45.50 17.02
N SER A 9 9.84 -45.31 18.29
CA SER A 9 10.15 -43.98 18.82
C SER A 9 11.36 -43.34 18.14
N ALA A 10 12.42 -44.12 17.87
CA ALA A 10 13.60 -43.62 17.17
C ALA A 10 13.27 -43.22 15.73
N LEU A 11 12.49 -44.04 15.02
CA LEU A 11 12.11 -43.78 13.63
C LEU A 11 11.21 -42.54 13.53
N ALA A 12 10.26 -42.37 14.46
CA ALA A 12 9.44 -41.17 14.57
C ALA A 12 10.26 -39.92 14.91
N GLY A 13 11.21 -40.03 15.84
CA GLY A 13 12.11 -38.93 16.19
C GLY A 13 12.99 -38.48 15.02
N ILE A 14 13.61 -39.45 14.31
CA ILE A 14 14.47 -39.16 13.16
C ILE A 14 13.65 -38.55 12.02
N SER A 15 12.52 -39.14 11.66
CA SER A 15 11.67 -38.63 10.58
C SER A 15 11.08 -37.25 10.90
N GLY A 16 10.63 -37.02 12.14
CA GLY A 16 10.17 -35.71 12.59
C GLY A 16 11.28 -34.65 12.56
N LEU A 17 12.50 -35.00 12.97
CA LEU A 17 13.63 -34.08 12.95
C LEU A 17 14.08 -33.77 11.52
N LEU A 18 14.06 -34.77 10.62
CA LEU A 18 14.34 -34.59 9.19
C LEU A 18 13.29 -33.70 8.51
N LEU A 19 12.00 -33.96 8.72
CA LEU A 19 10.92 -33.16 8.14
C LEU A 19 10.89 -31.75 8.72
N GLY A 20 11.12 -31.59 10.02
CA GLY A 20 11.23 -30.28 10.67
C GLY A 20 12.42 -29.48 10.14
N PHE A 21 13.59 -30.12 10.00
CA PHE A 21 14.76 -29.47 9.41
C PHE A 21 14.51 -29.07 7.95
N ALA A 22 13.90 -29.95 7.15
CA ALA A 22 13.56 -29.65 5.76
C ALA A 22 12.57 -28.47 5.66
N ALA A 23 11.53 -28.45 6.51
CA ALA A 23 10.54 -27.38 6.50
C ALA A 23 11.13 -26.00 6.82
N VAL A 24 12.11 -25.92 7.74
CA VAL A 24 12.78 -24.66 8.07
C VAL A 24 13.81 -24.29 7.00
N ARG A 25 14.60 -25.25 6.52
CA ARG A 25 15.72 -24.99 5.61
C ARG A 25 15.28 -24.69 4.18
N PHE A 26 14.15 -25.23 3.75
CA PHE A 26 13.60 -25.06 2.40
C PHE A 26 12.33 -24.20 2.38
N LYS A 27 12.06 -23.43 3.44
CA LYS A 27 10.99 -22.43 3.41
C LYS A 27 11.31 -21.40 2.31
N VAL A 28 10.58 -21.44 1.21
CA VAL A 28 10.62 -20.41 0.17
C VAL A 28 9.82 -19.22 0.69
N GLU A 29 10.51 -18.11 0.94
CA GLU A 29 9.87 -16.84 1.30
C GLU A 29 9.28 -16.22 0.03
N GLY A 30 7.96 -16.39 -0.16
CA GLY A 30 7.16 -15.66 -1.15
C GLY A 30 7.47 -15.91 -2.64
N ASP A 31 6.61 -15.38 -3.50
CA ASP A 31 6.97 -15.15 -4.91
C ASP A 31 7.85 -13.88 -4.96
N PRO A 32 9.12 -13.98 -5.40
CA PRO A 32 10.05 -12.86 -5.42
C PRO A 32 9.59 -11.70 -6.31
N ILE A 33 8.60 -11.90 -7.19
CA ILE A 33 8.00 -10.82 -8.00
C ILE A 33 7.01 -10.01 -7.16
N VAL A 34 6.15 -10.68 -6.40
CA VAL A 34 5.15 -10.02 -5.53
C VAL A 34 5.84 -9.10 -4.53
N ASP A 35 6.91 -9.56 -3.89
CA ASP A 35 7.62 -8.75 -2.89
C ASP A 35 8.29 -7.52 -3.53
N LYS A 36 8.73 -7.61 -4.79
CA LYS A 36 9.27 -6.45 -5.53
C LYS A 36 8.19 -5.46 -5.91
N ILE A 37 7.02 -5.93 -6.35
CA ILE A 37 5.88 -5.07 -6.67
C ILE A 37 5.41 -4.37 -5.39
N ASP A 38 5.23 -5.12 -4.30
CA ASP A 38 4.81 -4.57 -3.00
C ASP A 38 5.79 -3.49 -2.52
N ALA A 39 7.10 -3.69 -2.67
CA ALA A 39 8.10 -2.69 -2.32
C ALA A 39 8.02 -1.39 -3.15
N ILE A 40 7.48 -1.42 -4.37
CA ILE A 40 7.27 -0.23 -5.22
C ILE A 40 6.00 0.52 -4.83
N LEU A 41 4.98 -0.19 -4.35
CA LEU A 41 3.71 0.40 -3.95
C LEU A 41 3.89 1.37 -2.76
N PRO A 42 3.01 2.37 -2.62
CA PRO A 42 3.18 3.44 -1.63
C PRO A 42 2.97 2.99 -0.17
N GLN A 43 2.63 1.72 0.07
CA GLN A 43 2.41 1.15 1.41
C GLN A 43 1.38 1.90 2.27
N THR A 44 0.43 2.58 1.64
CA THR A 44 -0.58 3.39 2.36
C THR A 44 -1.76 2.58 2.89
N GLN A 45 -1.95 1.35 2.41
CA GLN A 45 -3.05 0.46 2.77
C GLN A 45 -4.44 1.13 2.69
N CYS A 46 -4.63 2.08 1.77
CA CYS A 46 -5.81 2.94 1.70
C CYS A 46 -7.02 2.32 0.98
N GLY A 47 -6.80 1.27 0.18
CA GLY A 47 -7.85 0.58 -0.58
C GLY A 47 -8.53 1.36 -1.71
N GLN A 48 -8.00 2.52 -2.11
CA GLN A 48 -8.56 3.33 -3.20
C GLN A 48 -8.55 2.62 -4.57
N CYS A 49 -7.67 1.63 -4.74
CA CYS A 49 -7.61 0.79 -5.94
C CYS A 49 -8.60 -0.38 -5.93
N GLY A 50 -9.47 -0.50 -4.92
CA GLY A 50 -10.44 -1.60 -4.76
C GLY A 50 -9.88 -2.85 -4.07
N TYR A 51 -8.58 -2.91 -3.79
CA TYR A 51 -7.95 -4.00 -3.04
C TYR A 51 -7.87 -3.68 -1.54
N ALA A 52 -7.85 -4.70 -0.69
CA ALA A 52 -7.77 -4.53 0.77
C ALA A 52 -6.43 -3.90 1.26
N GLY A 53 -5.41 -3.84 0.38
CA GLY A 53 -4.10 -3.28 0.70
C GLY A 53 -3.14 -3.34 -0.47
N CYS A 54 -1.90 -2.91 -0.25
CA CYS A 54 -0.83 -2.93 -1.24
C CYS A 54 -0.43 -4.36 -1.63
N ARG A 55 -0.29 -5.27 -0.66
CA ARG A 55 0.12 -6.65 -0.93
C ARG A 55 -0.88 -7.46 -1.76
N PRO A 56 -2.20 -7.45 -1.47
CA PRO A 56 -3.18 -8.10 -2.35
C PRO A 56 -3.21 -7.52 -3.75
N TYR A 57 -2.97 -6.21 -3.89
CA TYR A 57 -2.84 -5.58 -5.20
C TYR A 57 -1.57 -6.05 -5.93
N ALA A 58 -0.45 -6.18 -5.22
CA ALA A 58 0.80 -6.70 -5.76
C ALA A 58 0.68 -8.16 -6.24
N GLU A 59 -0.04 -8.99 -5.49
CA GLU A 59 -0.36 -10.38 -5.86
C GLU A 59 -1.22 -10.43 -7.12
N ALA A 60 -2.24 -9.57 -7.22
CA ALA A 60 -3.09 -9.50 -8.40
C ALA A 60 -2.34 -9.00 -9.65
N ILE A 61 -1.40 -8.08 -9.49
CA ILE A 61 -0.52 -7.65 -10.60
C ILE A 61 0.39 -8.82 -11.03
N ALA A 62 1.03 -9.51 -10.07
CA ALA A 62 1.91 -10.64 -10.38
C ALA A 62 1.17 -11.80 -11.06
N ALA A 63 -0.10 -12.03 -10.70
CA ALA A 63 -0.97 -13.01 -11.32
C ALA A 63 -1.52 -12.57 -12.69
N GLY A 64 -1.37 -11.30 -13.07
CA GLY A 64 -1.95 -10.73 -14.29
C GLY A 64 -3.45 -10.48 -14.22
N GLU A 65 -4.04 -10.48 -13.02
CA GLU A 65 -5.46 -10.21 -12.77
C GLU A 65 -5.77 -8.72 -12.64
N ALA A 66 -4.77 -7.90 -12.33
CA ALA A 66 -4.89 -6.46 -12.17
C ALA A 66 -3.91 -5.69 -13.06
N ASP A 67 -4.35 -4.55 -13.58
CA ASP A 67 -3.46 -3.61 -14.26
C ASP A 67 -2.58 -2.82 -13.27
N ILE A 68 -1.44 -2.30 -13.75
CA ILE A 68 -0.45 -1.54 -12.96
C ILE A 68 -0.87 -0.10 -12.61
N ASN A 69 -1.94 0.40 -13.24
CA ASN A 69 -2.38 1.80 -13.18
C ASN A 69 -3.57 2.04 -12.25
N GLN A 70 -3.79 1.17 -11.26
CA GLN A 70 -4.99 1.22 -10.43
C GLN A 70 -4.79 2.02 -9.14
N CYS A 71 -3.57 2.46 -8.81
CA CYS A 71 -3.24 3.07 -7.51
C CYS A 71 -3.08 4.61 -7.59
N PRO A 72 -4.10 5.41 -7.19
CA PRO A 72 -3.99 6.87 -7.17
C PRO A 72 -2.85 7.44 -6.31
N PRO A 73 -2.56 6.93 -5.09
CA PRO A 73 -1.48 7.48 -4.27
C PRO A 73 -0.09 7.10 -4.78
N GLY A 74 0.02 6.05 -5.60
CA GLY A 74 1.26 5.70 -6.30
C GLY A 74 1.56 6.67 -7.44
N GLY A 75 0.51 7.25 -8.03
CA GLY A 75 0.61 8.21 -9.13
C GLY A 75 1.34 7.65 -10.34
N GLU A 76 1.68 8.54 -11.27
CA GLU A 76 2.47 8.17 -12.45
C GLU A 76 3.85 7.59 -12.13
N PRO A 77 4.62 8.08 -11.13
CA PRO A 77 5.92 7.50 -10.78
C PRO A 77 5.83 6.03 -10.35
N GLY A 78 4.80 5.66 -9.59
CA GLY A 78 4.56 4.26 -9.22
C GLY A 78 4.26 3.39 -10.43
N ILE A 79 3.45 3.89 -11.37
CA ILE A 79 3.09 3.17 -12.59
C ILE A 79 4.33 2.91 -13.46
N VAL A 80 5.18 3.92 -13.64
CA VAL A 80 6.41 3.78 -14.43
C VAL A 80 7.36 2.77 -13.78
N ALA A 81 7.55 2.83 -12.46
CA ALA A 81 8.40 1.87 -11.76
C ALA A 81 7.88 0.42 -11.88
N LEU A 82 6.55 0.24 -11.83
CA LEU A 82 5.92 -1.06 -12.06
C LEU A 82 6.08 -1.53 -13.52
N ALA A 83 5.92 -0.63 -14.48
CA ALA A 83 6.10 -0.89 -15.90
C ALA A 83 7.53 -1.34 -16.23
N GLU A 84 8.53 -0.66 -15.66
CA GLU A 84 9.95 -1.04 -15.78
C GLU A 84 10.24 -2.41 -15.16
N LEU A 85 9.67 -2.71 -14.00
CA LEU A 85 9.86 -4.01 -13.33
C LEU A 85 9.25 -5.16 -14.13
N LEU A 86 8.08 -4.95 -14.72
CA LEU A 86 7.30 -5.98 -15.42
C LEU A 86 7.59 -6.04 -16.92
N GLY A 87 8.34 -5.07 -17.46
CA GLY A 87 8.67 -4.99 -18.88
C GLY A 87 7.47 -4.69 -19.78
N CYS A 88 6.53 -3.87 -19.31
CA CYS A 88 5.35 -3.45 -20.06
C CYS A 88 5.32 -1.93 -20.29
N ASP A 89 4.47 -1.46 -21.20
CA ASP A 89 4.32 -0.03 -21.46
C ASP A 89 3.52 0.66 -20.33
N PRO A 90 3.95 1.86 -19.87
CA PRO A 90 3.23 2.61 -18.85
C PRO A 90 1.87 3.06 -19.38
N LYS A 91 0.83 2.91 -18.54
CA LYS A 91 -0.54 3.35 -18.82
C LYS A 91 -0.86 4.58 -17.98
N PRO A 92 -1.75 5.49 -18.44
CA PRO A 92 -2.25 6.57 -17.58
C PRO A 92 -3.02 5.99 -16.38
N LEU A 93 -3.01 6.70 -15.25
CA LEU A 93 -3.76 6.32 -14.05
C LEU A 93 -5.24 6.05 -14.39
N ASN A 94 -5.81 4.97 -13.84
CA ASN A 94 -7.21 4.63 -14.04
C ASN A 94 -8.13 5.74 -13.46
N PRO A 95 -8.91 6.45 -14.29
CA PRO A 95 -9.79 7.51 -13.82
C PRO A 95 -10.89 7.02 -12.87
N ASP A 96 -11.26 5.74 -12.93
CA ASP A 96 -12.31 5.16 -12.08
C ASP A 96 -11.88 5.09 -10.61
N ASN A 97 -10.58 4.98 -10.34
CA ASN A 97 -10.03 4.92 -8.98
C ASN A 97 -9.65 6.30 -8.43
N GLY A 98 -9.74 7.36 -9.24
CA GLY A 98 -9.52 8.74 -8.83
C GLY A 98 -8.32 9.42 -9.50
N ILE A 99 -7.94 10.56 -8.93
CA ILE A 99 -6.84 11.41 -9.43
C ILE A 99 -5.65 11.39 -8.46
N GLU A 100 -4.45 11.61 -8.98
CA GLU A 100 -3.28 11.84 -8.15
C GLU A 100 -3.46 13.13 -7.33
N LYS A 101 -3.46 12.99 -6.00
CA LYS A 101 -3.54 14.09 -5.04
C LYS A 101 -2.23 14.21 -4.27
N PRO A 102 -1.84 15.42 -3.82
CA PRO A 102 -0.71 15.57 -2.91
C PRO A 102 -0.98 14.83 -1.60
N LYS A 103 0.10 14.47 -0.89
CA LYS A 103 -0.02 13.83 0.43
C LYS A 103 -0.80 14.76 1.37
N MET A 104 -1.91 14.26 1.89
CA MET A 104 -2.73 14.93 2.89
C MET A 104 -2.50 14.29 4.26
N VAL A 105 -2.64 15.06 5.33
CA VAL A 105 -2.61 14.58 6.70
C VAL A 105 -3.93 14.95 7.37
N ALA A 106 -4.50 14.00 8.09
CA ALA A 106 -5.68 14.26 8.91
C ALA A 106 -5.27 15.05 10.15
N VAL A 107 -6.05 16.06 10.49
CA VAL A 107 -5.90 16.85 11.71
C VAL A 107 -7.24 16.84 12.44
N ILE A 108 -7.19 16.61 13.75
CA ILE A 108 -8.38 16.54 14.61
C ILE A 108 -8.48 17.87 15.34
N ASP A 109 -9.66 18.49 15.32
CA ASP A 109 -9.96 19.65 16.14
C ASP A 109 -10.15 19.20 17.60
N GLU A 110 -9.20 19.53 18.46
CA GLU A 110 -9.23 19.11 19.86
C GLU A 110 -10.38 19.74 20.65
N GLN A 111 -10.93 20.88 20.19
CA GLN A 111 -12.04 21.56 20.88
C GLN A 111 -13.37 20.83 20.66
N ASN A 112 -13.52 20.18 19.51
CA ASN A 112 -14.75 19.50 19.12
C ASN A 112 -14.68 17.97 19.29
N CYS A 113 -13.49 17.42 19.57
CA CYS A 113 -13.31 15.99 19.79
C CYS A 113 -13.94 15.51 21.11
N ILE A 114 -14.96 14.64 21.02
CA ILE A 114 -15.64 14.04 22.19
C ILE A 114 -14.99 12.76 22.73
N GLY A 115 -13.93 12.26 22.09
CA GLY A 115 -13.25 11.05 22.53
C GLY A 115 -14.00 9.73 22.27
N CYS A 116 -14.71 9.62 21.13
CA CYS A 116 -15.54 8.45 20.78
C CYS A 116 -14.76 7.21 20.32
N THR A 117 -13.44 7.31 20.06
CA THR A 117 -12.53 6.23 19.61
C THR A 117 -12.83 5.58 18.24
N LEU A 118 -13.90 5.97 17.55
CA LEU A 118 -14.25 5.40 16.24
C LEU A 118 -13.17 5.66 15.16
N CYS A 119 -12.52 6.82 15.22
CA CYS A 119 -11.42 7.15 14.32
C CYS A 119 -10.18 6.26 14.53
N ILE A 120 -9.87 5.87 15.77
CA ILE A 120 -8.76 4.93 16.06
C ILE A 120 -9.02 3.59 15.38
N GLN A 121 -10.24 3.05 15.52
CA GLN A 121 -10.58 1.74 14.94
C GLN A 121 -10.58 1.74 13.41
N ALA A 122 -10.80 2.91 12.80
CA ALA A 122 -10.78 3.07 11.35
C ALA A 122 -9.39 3.34 10.77
N CYS A 123 -8.38 3.65 11.60
CA CYS A 123 -7.05 3.97 11.13
C CYS A 123 -6.25 2.68 10.85
N PRO A 124 -5.91 2.36 9.58
CA PRO A 124 -5.20 1.10 9.27
C PRO A 124 -3.73 1.10 9.69
N VAL A 125 -3.18 2.25 10.04
CA VAL A 125 -1.76 2.46 10.39
C VAL A 125 -1.57 2.93 11.84
N ASP A 126 -2.65 2.94 12.63
CA ASP A 126 -2.63 3.38 14.03
C ASP A 126 -2.00 4.78 14.26
N ALA A 127 -2.17 5.70 13.31
CA ALA A 127 -1.60 7.05 13.39
C ALA A 127 -2.34 8.00 14.35
N ILE A 128 -3.42 7.56 15.00
CA ILE A 128 -4.23 8.39 15.90
C ILE A 128 -3.97 7.99 17.35
N LEU A 129 -3.55 8.95 18.16
CA LEU A 129 -3.35 8.78 19.60
C LEU A 129 -4.52 9.36 20.38
N GLY A 130 -4.99 8.62 21.39
CA GLY A 130 -6.04 9.08 22.29
C GLY A 130 -6.55 7.95 23.17
N ALA A 131 -7.56 8.24 23.98
CA ALA A 131 -8.26 7.27 24.81
C ALA A 131 -9.75 7.59 24.86
N ALA A 132 -10.55 6.64 25.33
CA ALA A 132 -11.98 6.86 25.52
C ALA A 132 -12.23 8.08 26.42
N LYS A 133 -13.10 8.99 25.97
CA LYS A 133 -13.41 10.27 26.64
C LYS A 133 -12.24 11.24 26.78
N HIS A 134 -11.15 11.03 26.04
CA HIS A 134 -10.05 11.97 25.93
C HIS A 134 -9.91 12.47 24.49
N MET A 135 -9.34 13.68 24.34
CA MET A 135 -9.06 14.26 23.03
C MET A 135 -8.09 13.36 22.26
N HIS A 136 -8.35 13.22 20.97
CA HIS A 136 -7.50 12.46 20.05
C HIS A 136 -6.66 13.43 19.24
N THR A 137 -5.42 13.02 18.91
CA THR A 137 -4.53 13.75 18.01
C THR A 137 -3.96 12.80 16.98
N VAL A 138 -3.58 13.33 15.82
CA VAL A 138 -2.91 12.55 14.77
C VAL A 138 -1.40 12.73 14.90
N ILE A 139 -0.65 11.65 14.67
CA ILE A 139 0.80 11.71 14.47
C ILE A 139 1.05 11.94 12.98
N ASP A 140 1.36 13.18 12.59
CA ASP A 140 1.50 13.59 11.19
C ASP A 140 2.46 12.71 10.36
N ARG A 141 3.51 12.18 11.01
CA ARG A 141 4.54 11.35 10.34
C ARG A 141 4.02 9.98 9.92
N GLU A 142 3.14 9.39 10.72
CA GLU A 142 2.57 8.06 10.49
C GLU A 142 1.27 8.11 9.70
N CYS A 143 0.63 9.29 9.62
CA CYS A 143 -0.58 9.47 8.83
C CYS A 143 -0.31 9.27 7.33
N THR A 144 -1.03 8.33 6.72
CA THR A 144 -0.97 8.04 5.28
C THR A 144 -1.90 8.93 4.46
N GLY A 145 -2.87 9.60 5.10
CA GLY A 145 -3.86 10.43 4.42
C GLY A 145 -4.97 9.65 3.71
N CYS A 146 -5.30 8.45 4.19
CA CYS A 146 -6.30 7.56 3.58
C CYS A 146 -7.77 8.01 3.72
N GLU A 147 -8.05 9.06 4.48
CA GLU A 147 -9.39 9.64 4.70
C GLU A 147 -10.43 8.70 5.38
N LEU A 148 -10.04 7.48 5.74
CA LEU A 148 -10.93 6.48 6.38
C LEU A 148 -11.47 6.92 7.75
N CYS A 149 -10.77 7.82 8.44
CA CYS A 149 -11.19 8.33 9.75
C CYS A 149 -12.30 9.40 9.70
N LEU A 150 -12.59 9.98 8.53
CA LEU A 150 -13.60 11.05 8.40
C LEU A 150 -15.01 10.50 8.61
N ALA A 151 -15.40 9.48 7.83
CA ALA A 151 -16.77 8.94 7.84
C ALA A 151 -17.23 8.39 9.21
N PRO A 152 -16.37 7.75 10.04
CA PRO A 152 -16.76 7.28 11.37
C PRO A 152 -16.88 8.37 12.43
N CYS A 153 -16.48 9.62 12.17
CA CYS A 153 -16.48 10.67 13.18
C CYS A 153 -17.90 11.25 13.37
N PRO A 154 -18.54 11.08 14.54
CA PRO A 154 -19.93 11.50 14.74
C PRO A 154 -20.12 13.02 14.90
N VAL A 155 -19.02 13.75 15.09
CA VAL A 155 -19.00 15.21 15.29
C VAL A 155 -18.25 15.94 14.18
N ASP A 156 -17.81 15.21 13.14
CA ASP A 156 -17.10 15.75 11.97
C ASP A 156 -15.90 16.66 12.32
N CYS A 157 -15.19 16.36 13.42
CA CYS A 157 -14.07 17.17 13.91
C CYS A 157 -12.72 16.93 13.20
N ILE A 158 -12.70 16.21 12.07
CA ILE A 158 -11.46 15.81 11.38
C ILE A 158 -11.39 16.48 10.01
N TYR A 159 -10.25 17.11 9.71
CA TYR A 159 -10.01 17.83 8.46
C TYR A 159 -8.71 17.37 7.81
N MET A 160 -8.66 17.40 6.48
CA MET A 160 -7.48 17.03 5.71
C MET A 160 -6.69 18.27 5.32
N VAL A 161 -5.42 18.31 5.71
CA VAL A 161 -4.50 19.40 5.40
C VAL A 161 -3.41 18.88 4.46
N PRO A 162 -3.10 19.60 3.36
CA PRO A 162 -1.99 19.20 2.48
C PRO A 162 -0.66 19.36 3.22
N VAL A 163 0.21 18.37 3.10
CA VAL A 163 1.58 18.47 3.62
C VAL A 163 2.33 19.49 2.78
N ALA A 164 2.82 20.56 3.42
CA ALA A 164 3.61 21.58 2.74
C ALA A 164 4.86 20.98 2.09
N GLN A 165 5.12 21.34 0.85
CA GLN A 165 6.35 20.94 0.17
C GLN A 165 7.53 21.72 0.77
N THR A 166 8.51 20.98 1.26
CA THR A 166 9.79 21.45 1.79
C THR A 166 10.91 20.83 0.95
N ILE A 167 12.13 21.34 1.07
CA ILE A 167 13.29 20.80 0.34
C ILE A 167 13.46 19.28 0.57
N GLY A 168 13.07 18.77 1.74
CA GLY A 168 13.21 17.36 2.09
C GLY A 168 12.11 16.41 1.57
N ASN A 169 10.95 16.93 1.16
CA ASN A 169 9.85 16.09 0.62
C ASN A 169 9.50 16.45 -0.84
N TRP A 170 10.19 17.44 -1.41
CA TRP A 170 10.02 17.85 -2.79
C TRP A 170 10.47 16.72 -3.72
N LYS A 171 9.58 16.33 -4.63
CA LYS A 171 9.87 15.38 -5.70
C LYS A 171 9.87 16.13 -7.03
N TRP A 172 10.79 15.77 -7.91
CA TRP A 172 10.80 16.25 -9.29
C TRP A 172 9.49 15.80 -9.96
N ALA A 173 8.67 16.76 -10.41
CA ALA A 173 7.50 16.44 -11.21
C ALA A 173 7.97 15.83 -12.53
N TYR A 174 7.57 14.60 -12.83
CA TYR A 174 7.89 14.00 -14.10
C TYR A 174 7.35 14.91 -15.20
N PRO A 175 8.13 15.25 -16.24
CA PRO A 175 7.59 16.01 -17.35
C PRO A 175 6.52 15.13 -17.99
N ASN A 176 5.25 15.48 -17.81
CA ASN A 176 4.15 14.85 -18.54
C ASN A 176 4.59 14.71 -20.00
N PRO A 177 4.41 13.55 -20.66
CA PRO A 177 4.48 13.52 -22.10
C PRO A 177 3.44 14.52 -22.59
N THR A 178 3.90 15.69 -23.02
CA THR A 178 3.09 16.70 -23.68
C THR A 178 2.24 16.00 -24.74
N PRO A 179 0.98 16.43 -24.97
CA PRO A 179 0.23 15.95 -26.12
C PRO A 179 1.15 16.04 -27.35
N GLU A 180 1.30 14.93 -28.08
CA GLU A 180 2.26 14.79 -29.17
C GLU A 180 2.28 16.07 -30.01
N ILE A 181 3.42 16.76 -30.01
CA ILE A 181 3.65 17.83 -30.98
C ILE A 181 3.63 17.13 -32.34
N PRO A 182 2.69 17.45 -33.26
CA PRO A 182 2.57 16.73 -34.52
C PRO A 182 3.92 16.75 -35.23
N ARG A 183 4.40 15.57 -35.62
CA ARG A 183 5.71 15.45 -36.27
C ARG A 183 5.62 16.18 -37.61
N PRO A 184 6.71 16.80 -38.10
CA PRO A 184 6.69 17.49 -39.40
C PRO A 184 6.20 16.62 -40.56
N THR A 185 6.33 15.29 -40.43
CA THR A 185 5.81 14.29 -41.37
C THR A 185 4.28 14.22 -41.44
N ASP A 186 3.59 14.63 -40.37
CA ASP A 186 2.13 14.54 -40.26
C ASP A 186 1.43 15.73 -40.94
N ARG A 187 2.20 16.74 -41.38
CA ARG A 187 1.72 17.88 -42.17
C ARG A 187 1.80 17.67 -43.70
N ALA A 188 2.39 16.56 -44.15
CA ALA A 188 2.54 16.25 -45.58
C ALA A 188 1.37 15.43 -46.17
N ALA A 189 0.36 15.10 -45.37
CA ALA A 189 -0.77 14.25 -45.75
C ALA A 189 -2.14 14.98 -45.75
N ALA A 190 -2.15 16.31 -45.76
CA ALA A 190 -3.35 17.15 -45.90
C ALA A 190 -3.28 18.05 -47.13
#